data_AF-D8QDB1-F1
#
_entry.id   AF-D8QDB1-F1
#
_cell.length_a   1.000
_cell.length_b   1.000
_cell.length_c   1.000
_cell.angle_alpha   90.00
_cell.angle_beta   90.00
_cell.angle_gamma   90.00
#
_symmetry.space_group_name_H-M   'P 1'
#
loop_
_entity.id
_entity.type
_entity.pdbx_description
1 polymer ?
#
loop_
_entity_poly.entity_id
_entity_poly.type
_entity_poly.pdbx_seq_one_letter_code
_entity_poly.pdbx_strand_id
1 'polypeptide(L)'
;MLNHLTFLGDRILVQKSGDNNGRWFEGRVHVVRQAEVGLKFHSSFGWSSSQRYTVRFKLNRIPLRRQHQALDTVFDQPRVLFPDHKHSLVASRISKSGIRTTNALIATNVPQLQAIASIVKLPKGSLPFVVFGPLVFPAALA
;
A
#
# COMPACT_ATOMS: atom_id res chain seq x y z
N MET A 1 -4.27 -5.69 22.15
CA MET A 1 -4.47 -4.54 21.25
C MET A 1 -3.14 -4.14 20.58
N LEU A 2 -2.54 -4.96 19.71
CA LEU A 2 -1.25 -4.63 19.05
C LEU A 2 -1.30 -4.65 17.51
N ASN A 3 -2.38 -5.16 16.92
CA ASN A 3 -2.40 -5.50 15.49
C ASN A 3 -2.63 -4.32 14.56
N HIS A 4 -3.15 -3.19 15.06
CA HIS A 4 -3.45 -2.05 14.20
C HIS A 4 -2.22 -1.20 13.86
N LEU A 5 -1.06 -1.48 14.47
CA LEU A 5 0.16 -0.68 14.33
C LEU A 5 1.35 -1.48 13.78
N THR A 6 1.15 -2.76 13.42
CA THR A 6 2.27 -3.65 13.08
C THR A 6 2.08 -4.32 11.73
N PHE A 7 2.99 -4.06 10.81
CA PHE A 7 3.06 -4.68 9.49
C PHE A 7 4.32 -5.54 9.35
N LEU A 8 4.30 -6.44 8.37
CA LEU A 8 5.48 -7.23 8.01
C LEU A 8 6.67 -6.31 7.70
N GLY A 9 7.82 -6.60 8.30
CA GLY A 9 9.05 -5.83 8.15
C GLY A 9 9.22 -4.66 9.14
N ASP A 10 8.22 -4.36 9.97
CA ASP A 10 8.36 -3.33 11.00
C ASP A 10 9.43 -3.70 12.03
N ARG A 11 10.09 -2.66 12.55
CA ARG A 11 11.23 -2.80 13.47
C ARG A 11 10.74 -2.69 14.90
N ILE A 12 11.07 -3.69 15.69
CA ILE A 12 10.75 -3.73 17.12
C ILE A 12 12.05 -3.83 17.91
N LEU A 13 12.19 -2.96 18.91
CA LEU A 13 13.28 -2.99 19.86
C LEU A 13 12.87 -3.81 21.08
N VAL A 14 13.73 -4.73 21.49
CA VAL A 14 13.51 -5.62 22.62
C VAL A 14 14.69 -5.56 23.58
N GLN A 15 14.38 -5.50 24.87
CA GLN A 15 15.34 -5.58 25.96
C GLN A 15 14.83 -6.55 27.02
N LYS A 16 15.73 -7.30 27.67
CA LYS A 16 15.34 -8.14 28.82
C LYS A 16 14.86 -7.24 29.95
N SER A 17 13.72 -7.57 30.55
CA SER A 17 13.20 -6.82 31.69
C SER A 17 14.18 -6.89 32.86
N GLY A 18 14.50 -5.73 33.46
CA GLY A 18 15.50 -5.60 34.53
C GLY A 18 16.94 -5.39 34.06
N ASP A 19 17.22 -5.50 32.76
CA ASP A 19 18.54 -5.18 32.21
C ASP A 19 18.72 -3.65 32.11
N ASN A 20 19.57 -3.10 32.97
CA ASN A 20 19.87 -1.67 33.01
C ASN A 20 21.10 -1.29 32.18
N ASN A 21 21.70 -2.22 31.43
CA ASN A 21 22.88 -1.97 30.60
C ASN A 21 22.57 -1.18 29.31
N GLY A 22 21.31 -0.76 29.12
CA GLY A 22 20.88 0.05 27.97
C GLY A 22 20.91 -0.65 26.61
N ARG A 23 21.24 -1.95 26.56
CA ARG A 23 21.33 -2.72 25.32
C ARG A 23 19.95 -3.11 24.79
N TRP A 24 19.62 -2.63 23.60
CA TRP A 24 18.41 -3.02 22.86
C TRP A 24 18.77 -3.88 21.66
N PHE A 25 17.98 -4.91 21.42
CA PHE A 25 18.07 -5.75 20.23
C PHE A 25 16.97 -5.35 19.24
N GLU A 26 17.34 -5.18 17.97
CA GLU A 26 16.36 -4.91 16.92
C GLU A 26 15.93 -6.23 16.26
N GLY A 27 14.62 -6.48 16.28
CA GLY A 27 13.96 -7.54 15.55
C GLY A 27 13.07 -6.98 14.46
N ARG A 28 12.75 -7.81 13.47
CA ARG A 28 11.78 -7.49 12.41
C ARG A 28 10.57 -8.38 12.50
N VAL A 29 9.40 -7.83 12.22
CA VAL A 29 8.15 -8.58 12.14
C VAL A 29 8.15 -9.47 10.90
N HIS A 30 7.98 -10.77 11.10
CA HIS A 30 7.90 -11.77 10.04
C HIS A 30 6.52 -12.40 9.93
N VAL A 31 5.74 -12.40 11.01
CA VAL A 31 4.38 -12.93 11.04
C VAL A 31 3.52 -12.03 11.92
N VAL A 32 2.32 -11.70 11.46
CA VAL A 32 1.30 -11.00 12.26
C VAL A 32 0.09 -11.92 12.36
N ARG A 33 -0.35 -12.21 13.58
CA ARG A 33 -1.55 -13.00 13.89
C ARG A 33 -2.52 -12.14 14.70
N GLN A 34 -3.72 -12.68 14.97
CA GLN A 34 -4.76 -11.96 15.69
C GLN A 34 -4.38 -11.56 17.13
N ALA A 35 -3.49 -12.31 17.80
CA ALA A 35 -3.12 -12.00 19.19
C ALA A 35 -1.60 -11.81 19.39
N GLU A 36 -0.79 -12.13 18.38
CA GLU A 36 0.66 -12.18 18.52
C GLU A 36 1.38 -11.77 17.24
N VAL A 37 2.65 -11.40 17.40
CA VAL A 37 3.56 -11.10 16.30
C VAL A 37 4.83 -11.93 16.44
N GLY A 38 5.23 -12.57 15.34
CA GLY A 38 6.47 -13.31 15.24
C GLY A 38 7.60 -12.40 14.81
N LEU A 39 8.65 -12.30 15.64
CA LEU A 39 9.85 -11.50 15.37
C LEU A 39 11.03 -12.38 14.99
N LYS A 40 11.82 -11.93 14.03
CA LYS A 40 13.14 -12.50 13.74
C LYS A 40 14.22 -11.53 14.20
N PHE A 41 15.16 -12.04 14.98
CA PHE A 41 16.32 -11.30 15.47
C PHE A 41 17.60 -11.83 14.83
N HIS A 42 18.68 -11.06 14.99
CA HIS A 42 20.02 -11.56 14.76
C HIS A 42 20.36 -12.69 15.76
N SER A 43 21.25 -13.60 15.39
CA SER A 43 21.63 -14.77 16.20
C SER A 43 22.23 -14.43 17.57
N SER A 44 22.72 -13.19 17.74
CA SER A 44 23.23 -12.68 19.03
C SER A 44 22.15 -12.43 20.07
N PHE A 45 20.86 -12.49 19.70
CA PHE A 45 19.76 -12.37 20.64
C PHE A 45 19.35 -13.75 21.17
N GLY A 46 19.77 -14.07 22.40
CA GLY A 46 19.30 -15.26 23.11
C GLY A 46 17.93 -15.01 23.76
N TRP A 47 16.93 -15.80 23.37
CA TRP A 47 15.59 -15.74 23.94
C TRP A 47 15.35 -16.87 24.96
N SER A 48 14.47 -16.63 25.94
CA SER A 48 14.01 -17.63 26.92
C SER A 48 12.53 -17.39 27.22
N SER A 49 11.76 -18.46 27.37
CA SER A 49 10.33 -18.41 27.73
C SER A 49 10.10 -17.94 29.18
N SER A 50 11.07 -18.12 30.07
CA SER A 50 10.98 -17.69 31.48
C SER A 50 11.28 -16.21 31.67
N GLN A 51 11.78 -15.52 30.63
CA GLN A 51 12.20 -14.13 30.69
C GLN A 51 11.11 -13.20 30.18
N ARG A 52 10.81 -12.13 30.94
CA ARG A 52 9.99 -11.02 30.44
C ARG A 52 10.84 -10.03 29.66
N TYR A 53 10.24 -9.39 28.67
CA TYR A 53 10.90 -8.45 27.79
C TYR A 53 10.17 -7.12 27.73
N THR A 54 10.93 -6.04 27.74
CA THR A 54 10.44 -4.70 27.42
C THR A 54 10.47 -4.54 25.91
N VAL A 55 9.34 -4.13 25.33
CA VAL A 55 9.17 -4.02 23.88
C VAL A 55 8.89 -2.56 23.51
N ARG A 56 9.55 -2.06 22.47
CA ARG A 56 9.32 -0.73 21.92
C ARG A 56 9.18 -0.79 20.41
N PHE A 57 8.15 -0.13 19.89
CA PHE A 57 8.04 0.10 18.46
C PHE A 57 9.05 1.14 18.00
N LYS A 58 9.77 0.85 16.92
CA LYS A 58 10.64 1.81 16.27
C LYS A 58 9.97 2.28 15.01
N LEU A 59 9.64 3.57 14.97
CA LEU A 59 9.03 4.20 13.80
C LEU A 59 9.82 3.88 12.53
N ASN A 60 9.12 3.32 11.55
CA ASN A 60 9.69 3.08 10.23
C ASN A 60 9.86 4.42 9.50
N ARG A 61 11.12 4.87 9.35
CA ARG A 61 11.44 6.12 8.65
C ARG A 61 11.50 5.96 7.12
N ILE A 62 11.36 4.74 6.60
CA ILE A 62 11.48 4.48 5.15
C ILE A 62 10.36 5.16 4.35
N PRO A 63 9.06 5.08 4.74
CA PRO A 63 8.00 5.78 4.02
C PRO A 63 8.26 7.29 3.93
N LEU A 64 8.63 7.92 5.05
CA LEU A 64 8.95 9.35 5.08
C LEU A 64 10.14 9.69 4.18
N ARG A 65 11.23 8.91 4.25
CA ARG A 65 12.39 9.10 3.36
C ARG A 65 12.02 8.94 1.88
N ARG A 66 11.15 7.98 1.54
CA ARG A 66 10.68 7.77 0.18
C ARG A 66 9.77 8.90 -0.29
N GLN A 67 8.96 9.48 0.59
CA GLN A 67 8.18 10.68 0.28
C GLN A 67 9.08 11.87 -0.03
N HIS A 68 10.11 12.12 0.79
CA HIS A 68 11.12 13.15 0.49
C HIS A 68 11.86 12.87 -0.81
N GLN A 69 12.34 11.64 -1.01
CA GLN A 69 13.00 11.25 -2.25
C GLN A 69 12.10 11.43 -3.47
N ALA A 70 10.79 11.19 -3.36
CA ALA A 70 9.84 11.40 -4.46
C ALA A 70 9.77 12.87 -4.89
N LEU A 71 9.94 13.82 -3.95
CA LEU A 71 10.04 15.24 -4.27
C LEU A 71 11.34 15.59 -5.01
N ASP A 72 12.42 14.84 -4.75
CA ASP A 72 13.71 15.01 -5.43
C ASP A 72 13.74 14.35 -6.83
N THR A 73 12.66 13.68 -7.27
CA THR A 73 12.61 13.03 -8.59
C THR A 73 12.35 14.02 -9.73
N VAL A 74 12.97 13.78 -10.90
CA VAL A 74 12.91 14.63 -12.12
C VAL A 74 11.57 14.51 -12.86
N PHE A 75 10.49 14.07 -12.20
CA PHE A 75 9.20 13.94 -12.87
C PHE A 75 8.53 15.31 -13.02
N ASP A 76 8.66 15.91 -14.20
CA ASP A 76 8.11 17.23 -14.51
C ASP A 76 7.09 17.16 -15.66
N GLN A 77 5.96 16.49 -15.43
CA GLN A 77 4.83 16.50 -16.38
C GLN A 77 3.66 17.27 -15.77
N PRO A 78 3.50 18.58 -16.08
CA PRO A 78 2.42 19.40 -15.55
C PRO A 78 1.03 18.80 -15.78
N ARG A 79 0.78 18.20 -16.95
CA ARG A 79 -0.48 17.50 -17.26
C ARG A 79 -0.81 16.35 -16.30
N VAL A 80 0.20 15.77 -15.64
CA VAL A 80 0.02 14.65 -14.69
C VAL A 80 -0.06 15.18 -13.26
N LEU A 81 0.83 16.10 -12.88
CA LEU A 81 0.91 16.64 -11.52
C LEU A 81 -0.17 17.69 -11.23
N PHE A 82 -0.42 18.57 -12.19
CA PHE A 82 -1.32 19.73 -12.10
C PHE A 82 -2.17 19.84 -13.38
N PRO A 83 -3.08 18.88 -13.61
CA PRO A 83 -3.93 18.87 -14.79
C PRO A 83 -4.77 20.15 -14.87
N ASP A 84 -4.95 20.67 -16.07
CA ASP A 84 -5.77 21.86 -16.35
C ASP A 84 -6.57 21.64 -17.64
N HIS A 85 -7.44 22.58 -17.97
CA HIS A 85 -8.30 22.47 -19.15
C HIS A 85 -7.54 22.38 -20.47
N LYS A 86 -6.34 22.95 -20.59
CA LYS A 86 -5.52 22.92 -21.82
C LYS A 86 -4.90 21.55 -22.07
N HIS A 87 -4.76 20.75 -21.00
CA HIS A 87 -4.27 19.37 -21.07
C HIS A 87 -5.36 18.37 -21.47
N SER A 88 -6.63 18.79 -21.50
CA SER A 88 -7.74 17.94 -21.86
C SER A 88 -7.80 17.76 -23.38
N LEU A 89 -7.42 16.58 -23.86
CA LEU A 89 -7.73 16.18 -25.23
C LEU A 89 -9.24 15.88 -25.31
N VAL A 90 -9.92 16.44 -26.30
CA VAL A 90 -11.36 16.19 -26.52
C VAL A 90 -11.55 14.69 -26.74
N ALA A 91 -12.06 13.99 -25.72
CA ALA A 91 -12.38 12.58 -25.82
C ALA A 91 -13.68 12.44 -26.64
N SER A 92 -13.55 12.11 -27.92
CA SER A 92 -14.67 11.50 -28.66
C SER A 92 -15.15 10.28 -27.87
N ARG A 93 -16.47 9.98 -27.90
CA ARG A 93 -17.06 8.84 -27.18
C ARG A 93 -16.20 7.59 -27.43
N ILE A 94 -15.54 7.12 -26.37
CA ILE A 94 -14.62 5.98 -26.48
C ILE A 94 -15.45 4.73 -26.73
N SER A 95 -15.28 4.13 -27.91
CA SER A 95 -15.98 2.89 -28.25
C SER A 95 -15.53 1.75 -27.33
N LYS A 96 -16.47 0.89 -26.93
CA LYS A 96 -16.18 -0.36 -26.20
C LYS A 96 -15.78 -1.52 -27.12
N SER A 97 -15.92 -1.35 -28.44
CA SER A 97 -15.63 -2.42 -29.41
C SER A 97 -14.16 -2.84 -29.37
N GLY A 98 -13.90 -4.13 -29.57
CA GLY A 98 -12.55 -4.69 -29.63
C GLY A 98 -11.84 -4.89 -28.29
N ILE A 99 -12.47 -4.58 -27.16
CA ILE A 99 -11.91 -4.91 -25.83
C ILE A 99 -12.16 -6.39 -25.54
N ARG A 100 -11.08 -7.16 -25.38
CA ARG A 100 -11.13 -8.55 -24.92
C ARG A 100 -10.89 -8.59 -23.41
N THR A 101 -11.85 -9.09 -22.65
CA THR A 101 -11.76 -9.19 -21.18
C THR A 101 -11.21 -10.55 -20.77
N THR A 102 -10.21 -10.59 -19.88
CA THR A 102 -9.75 -11.84 -19.26
C THR A 102 -10.78 -12.41 -18.28
N ASN A 103 -11.41 -11.55 -17.49
CA ASN A 103 -12.50 -11.93 -16.60
C ASN A 103 -13.84 -11.70 -17.29
N ALA A 104 -14.61 -12.75 -17.52
CA ALA A 104 -15.90 -12.69 -18.20
C ALA A 104 -16.93 -11.80 -17.47
N LEU A 105 -16.84 -11.68 -16.13
CA LEU A 105 -17.74 -10.83 -15.33
C LEU A 105 -17.62 -9.34 -15.69
N ILE A 106 -16.45 -8.93 -16.20
CA ILE A 106 -16.22 -7.55 -16.64
C ILE A 106 -16.97 -7.27 -17.94
N ALA A 107 -17.10 -8.26 -18.83
CA ALA A 107 -17.79 -8.07 -20.12
C ALA A 107 -19.26 -7.66 -19.92
N THR A 108 -19.90 -8.18 -18.87
CA THR A 108 -21.27 -7.86 -18.50
C THR A 108 -21.39 -6.64 -17.58
N ASN A 109 -20.29 -6.15 -17.01
CA ASN A 109 -20.27 -4.98 -16.14
C ASN A 109 -19.99 -3.71 -16.95
N VAL A 110 -21.07 -3.01 -17.34
CA VAL A 110 -20.99 -1.83 -18.21
C VAL A 110 -20.06 -0.73 -17.68
N PRO A 111 -20.11 -0.32 -16.39
CA PRO A 111 -19.19 0.66 -15.83
C PRO A 111 -17.72 0.22 -15.89
N GLN A 112 -17.41 -1.02 -15.52
CA GLN A 112 -16.03 -1.53 -15.54
C GLN A 112 -15.50 -1.66 -16.96
N LEU A 113 -16.31 -2.16 -17.89
CA LEU A 113 -15.95 -2.25 -19.31
C LEU A 113 -15.69 -0.86 -19.91
N GLN A 114 -16.50 0.14 -19.53
CA GLN A 114 -16.27 1.52 -19.94
C GLN A 114 -14.97 2.10 -19.37
N ALA A 115 -14.65 1.83 -18.10
CA ALA A 115 -13.40 2.28 -17.49
C ALA A 115 -12.19 1.68 -18.22
N ILE A 116 -12.23 0.37 -18.52
CA ILE A 116 -11.17 -0.32 -19.27
C ILE A 116 -11.06 0.22 -20.69
N ALA A 117 -12.18 0.34 -21.41
CA ALA A 117 -12.17 0.88 -22.77
C ALA A 117 -11.58 2.29 -22.79
N SER A 118 -11.93 3.12 -21.80
CA SER A 118 -11.37 4.45 -21.62
C SER A 118 -9.86 4.40 -21.44
N ILE A 119 -9.35 3.61 -20.49
CA ILE A 119 -7.90 3.50 -20.22
C ILE A 119 -7.12 3.02 -21.45
N VAL A 120 -7.58 1.94 -22.09
CA VAL A 120 -6.87 1.29 -23.21
C VAL A 120 -6.80 2.19 -24.43
N LYS A 121 -7.85 2.99 -24.67
CA LYS A 121 -7.97 3.83 -25.87
C LYS A 121 -7.53 5.28 -25.64
N LEU A 122 -6.98 5.61 -24.47
CA LEU A 122 -6.42 6.94 -24.22
C LEU A 122 -5.23 7.21 -25.16
N PRO A 123 -5.26 8.30 -25.94
CA PRO A 123 -4.10 8.71 -26.72
C PRO A 123 -2.88 8.97 -25.82
N LYS A 124 -1.68 8.75 -26.36
CA LYS A 124 -0.44 9.16 -25.68
C LYS A 124 -0.48 10.67 -25.41
N GLY A 125 -0.09 11.06 -24.20
CA GLY A 125 -0.16 12.47 -23.76
C GLY A 125 -1.46 12.86 -23.06
N SER A 126 -2.48 11.99 -23.05
CA SER A 126 -3.72 12.21 -22.28
C SER A 126 -3.48 12.24 -20.79
N LEU A 127 -4.34 12.96 -20.06
CA LEU A 127 -4.36 13.02 -18.61
C LEU A 127 -4.37 11.62 -17.95
N PRO A 128 -3.83 11.47 -16.72
CA PRO A 128 -4.00 10.25 -15.94
C PRO A 128 -5.48 9.88 -15.79
N PHE A 129 -5.81 8.61 -15.97
CA PHE A 129 -7.17 8.13 -15.77
C PHE A 129 -7.37 7.70 -14.32
N VAL A 130 -8.41 8.26 -13.67
CA VAL A 130 -8.77 7.92 -12.29
C VAL A 130 -9.98 6.98 -12.31
N VAL A 131 -9.81 5.78 -11.77
CA VAL A 131 -10.91 4.83 -11.59
C VAL A 131 -11.51 5.03 -10.20
N PHE A 132 -12.78 5.37 -10.13
CA PHE A 132 -13.52 5.39 -8.87
C PHE A 132 -14.16 4.02 -8.61
N GLY A 133 -13.73 3.35 -7.54
CA GLY A 133 -14.26 2.05 -7.11
C GLY A 133 -15.05 2.19 -5.81
N PRO A 134 -16.38 2.41 -5.86
CA PRO A 134 -17.19 2.49 -4.65
C PRO A 134 -17.26 1.15 -3.92
N LEU A 135 -17.48 1.21 -2.61
CA LEU A 135 -17.72 0.01 -1.80
C LEU A 135 -19.07 -0.60 -2.20
N VAL A 136 -19.06 -1.87 -2.61
CA VAL A 136 -20.29 -2.63 -2.86
C VAL A 136 -20.69 -3.28 -1.54
N PHE A 137 -21.76 -2.78 -0.91
CA PHE A 137 -22.39 -3.51 0.18
C PHE A 137 -23.25 -4.63 -0.42
N PRO A 138 -23.16 -5.88 0.06
CA PRO A 138 -24.16 -6.87 -0.26
C PRO A 138 -25.51 -6.30 0.18
N ALA A 139 -26.49 -6.27 -0.72
CA ALA A 139 -27.85 -5.90 -0.37
C ALA A 139 -28.24 -6.73 0.85
N ALA A 140 -28.58 -6.05 1.94
CA ALA A 140 -29.10 -6.70 3.12
C ALA A 140 -30.21 -7.66 2.67
N LEU A 141 -30.14 -8.91 3.13
CA LEU A 141 -31.25 -9.86 3.04
C LEU A 141 -32.49 -9.13 3.55
N ALA A 142 -33.37 -8.74 2.62
CA ALA A 142 -34.71 -8.24 2.88
C ALA A 142 -35.68 -9.42 2.77
#